data_AF-A0A925Q6J7-F1
#
_entry.id   AF-A0A925Q6J7-F1
#
_cell.length_a   1.000
_cell.length_b   1.000
_cell.length_c   1.000
_cell.angle_alpha   90.00
_cell.angle_beta   90.00
_cell.angle_gamma   90.00
#
_symmetry.space_group_name_H-M   'P 1'
#
loop_
_entity.id
_entity.type
_entity.pdbx_description
1 polymer ?
#
loop_
_entity_poly.entity_id
_entity_poly.type
_entity_poly.pdbx_seq_one_letter_code
_entity_poly.pdbx_strand_id
1 'polypeptide(L)'
;MKDASSATANQSLEAQVKSALKWLKRHSTKANHDGMARYAIPSQHAYGVAMKDIKALGKALGHDQTLASALWDTRVYEARMLASFVGDPA
;
A
#
# COMPACT_ATOMS: atom_id res chain seq x y z
N MET A 1 -9.70 -25.72 -18.71
CA MET A 1 -8.49 -25.90 -17.89
C MET A 1 -7.76 -24.57 -17.58
N LYS A 2 -8.33 -23.38 -17.83
CA LYS A 2 -7.66 -22.08 -17.55
C LYS A 2 -7.98 -21.50 -16.16
N ASP A 3 -8.94 -22.09 -15.43
CA ASP A 3 -9.59 -21.42 -14.30
C ASP A 3 -8.81 -21.53 -12.97
N ALA A 4 -7.97 -22.56 -12.79
CA ALA A 4 -7.26 -22.81 -11.54
C ALA A 4 -6.00 -21.94 -11.35
N SER A 5 -5.25 -21.65 -12.42
CA SER A 5 -4.01 -20.84 -12.32
C SER A 5 -4.28 -19.37 -12.04
N SER A 6 -5.34 -18.79 -12.61
CA SER A 6 -5.74 -17.41 -12.36
C SER A 6 -6.29 -17.21 -10.94
N ALA A 7 -6.99 -18.21 -10.39
CA ALA A 7 -7.48 -18.16 -9.01
C ALA A 7 -6.34 -18.19 -7.98
N THR A 8 -5.30 -18.97 -8.21
CA THR A 8 -4.12 -19.02 -7.32
C THR A 8 -3.30 -17.72 -7.38
N ALA A 9 -3.11 -17.17 -8.59
CA ALA A 9 -2.45 -15.87 -8.75
C ALA A 9 -3.22 -14.74 -8.06
N ASN A 10 -4.55 -14.73 -8.17
CA ASN A 10 -5.39 -13.73 -7.51
C ASN A 10 -5.35 -13.86 -5.98
N GLN A 11 -5.36 -15.09 -5.44
CA GLN A 11 -5.18 -15.33 -4.01
C GLN A 11 -3.81 -14.85 -3.48
N SER A 12 -2.74 -15.04 -4.28
CA SER A 12 -1.41 -14.52 -3.94
C SER A 12 -1.39 -12.99 -3.92
N LEU A 13 -2.00 -12.34 -4.91
CA LEU A 13 -2.11 -10.88 -4.97
C LEU A 13 -2.87 -10.32 -3.76
N GLU A 14 -4.03 -10.88 -3.44
CA GLU A 14 -4.79 -10.48 -2.24
C GLU A 14 -3.97 -10.65 -0.96
N ALA A 15 -3.22 -11.75 -0.83
CA ALA A 15 -2.36 -11.99 0.33
C ALA A 15 -1.24 -10.95 0.43
N GLN A 16 -0.66 -10.53 -0.70
CA GLN A 16 0.34 -9.46 -0.75
C GLN A 16 -0.25 -8.11 -0.34
N VAL A 17 -1.42 -7.74 -0.88
CA VAL A 17 -2.14 -6.51 -0.48
C VAL A 17 -2.45 -6.51 1.01
N LYS A 18 -3.01 -7.62 1.54
CA LYS A 18 -3.30 -7.78 2.97
C LYS A 18 -2.03 -7.65 3.83
N SER A 19 -0.92 -8.23 3.38
CA SER A 19 0.38 -8.15 4.07
C SER A 19 0.94 -6.73 4.07
N ALA A 20 0.88 -6.01 2.95
CA ALA A 20 1.30 -4.62 2.86
C ALA A 20 0.44 -3.71 3.76
N LEU A 21 -0.89 -3.86 3.73
CA LEU A 21 -1.79 -3.10 4.62
C LEU A 21 -1.52 -3.38 6.10
N LYS A 22 -1.29 -4.65 6.45
CA LYS A 22 -0.93 -5.04 7.83
C LYS A 22 0.41 -4.44 8.24
N TRP A 23 1.40 -4.43 7.35
CA TRP A 23 2.68 -3.81 7.61
C TRP A 23 2.54 -2.30 7.83
N LEU A 24 1.81 -1.61 6.96
CA LEU A 24 1.55 -0.16 7.07
C LEU A 24 0.85 0.16 8.41
N LYS A 25 -0.21 -0.57 8.78
CA LYS A 25 -0.88 -0.38 10.07
C LYS A 25 0.04 -0.60 11.27
N ARG A 26 1.05 -1.48 11.18
CA ARG A 26 2.01 -1.70 12.27
C ARG A 26 3.03 -0.57 12.41
N HIS A 27 3.24 0.22 11.36
CA HIS A 27 4.18 1.35 11.34
C HIS A 27 3.48 2.71 11.48
N SER A 28 2.16 2.71 11.69
CA SER A 28 1.41 3.94 11.92
C SER A 28 1.63 4.48 13.33
N THR A 29 1.63 5.80 13.46
CA THR A 29 1.59 6.45 14.77
C THR A 29 0.47 7.49 14.83
N LYS A 30 -0.13 7.64 16.03
CA LYS A 30 -1.13 8.67 16.27
C LYS A 30 -0.59 10.08 16.02
N ALA A 31 0.66 10.35 16.41
CA ALA A 31 1.29 11.65 16.19
C ALA A 31 1.40 12.01 14.70
N ASN A 32 1.78 11.05 13.85
CA ASN A 32 1.82 11.26 12.40
C ASN A 32 0.42 11.49 11.84
N HIS A 33 -0.56 10.67 12.23
CA HIS A 33 -1.95 10.80 11.77
C HIS A 33 -2.54 12.16 12.14
N ASP A 34 -2.43 12.57 13.40
CA ASP A 34 -2.91 13.86 13.89
C ASP A 34 -2.16 15.03 13.19
N GLY A 35 -0.87 14.84 12.90
CA GLY A 35 -0.02 15.81 12.21
C GLY A 35 -0.45 16.10 10.77
N MET A 36 -1.16 15.18 10.11
CA MET A 36 -1.62 15.34 8.71
C MET A 36 -2.56 16.53 8.53
N ALA A 37 -3.35 16.86 9.57
CA ALA A 37 -4.27 18.01 9.53
C ALA A 37 -3.54 19.34 9.29
N ARG A 38 -2.28 19.46 9.75
CA ARG A 38 -1.44 20.65 9.55
C ARG A 38 -1.14 20.93 8.08
N TYR A 39 -1.18 19.88 7.27
CA TYR A 39 -0.91 19.93 5.83
C TYR A 39 -2.20 19.84 4.99
N ALA A 40 -3.37 19.99 5.62
CA ALA A 40 -4.68 19.85 4.99
C ALA A 40 -4.87 18.51 4.23
N ILE A 41 -4.20 17.44 4.68
CA ILE A 41 -4.35 16.11 4.08
C ILE A 41 -5.57 15.42 4.72
N PRO A 42 -6.59 15.01 3.94
CA PRO A 42 -7.73 14.28 4.47
C PRO A 42 -7.29 12.94 5.09
N SER A 43 -7.52 12.76 6.38
CA SER A 43 -7.02 11.59 7.13
C SER A 43 -8.05 10.48 7.33
N GLN A 44 -9.24 10.58 6.71
CA GLN A 44 -10.34 9.63 6.86
C GLN A 44 -9.95 8.17 6.54
N HIS A 45 -9.06 7.95 5.56
CA HIS A 45 -8.53 6.64 5.21
C HIS A 45 -7.01 6.53 5.40
N ALA A 46 -6.43 7.40 6.24
CA ALA A 46 -5.01 7.38 6.55
C ALA A 46 -4.74 6.60 7.84
N TYR A 47 -3.60 5.93 7.89
CA TYR A 47 -3.11 5.28 9.11
C TYR A 47 -2.16 6.19 9.91
N GLY A 48 -1.38 7.05 9.25
CA GLY A 48 -0.33 7.84 9.88
C GLY A 48 1.05 7.18 9.79
N VAL A 49 1.40 6.61 8.65
CA VAL A 49 2.75 6.03 8.43
C VAL A 49 3.70 7.11 7.91
N ALA A 50 4.93 7.13 8.42
CA ALA A 50 5.92 8.09 7.94
C ALA A 50 6.38 7.76 6.52
N MET A 51 6.65 8.79 5.71
CA MET A 51 7.10 8.64 4.33
C MET A 51 8.37 7.77 4.19
N LYS A 52 9.28 7.84 5.17
CA LYS A 52 10.49 7.01 5.21
C LYS A 52 10.17 5.51 5.23
N ASP A 53 9.12 5.11 5.94
CA ASP A 53 8.75 3.71 6.13
C ASP A 53 8.01 3.20 4.88
N ILE A 54 7.17 4.05 4.28
CA ILE A 54 6.52 3.75 2.98
C ILE A 54 7.57 3.51 1.89
N LYS A 55 8.58 4.38 1.79
CA LYS A 55 9.70 4.23 0.85
C LYS A 55 10.50 2.95 1.09
N ALA A 56 10.78 2.63 2.36
CA ALA A 56 11.50 1.42 2.71
C ALA A 56 10.72 0.15 2.31
N LEU A 57 9.41 0.13 2.53
CA LEU A 57 8.55 -0.97 2.09
C LEU A 57 8.48 -1.06 0.57
N GLY A 58 8.31 0.07 -0.14
CA GLY A 58 8.29 0.09 -1.61
C GLY A 58 9.56 -0.50 -2.21
N LYS A 59 10.74 -0.11 -1.68
CA LYS A 59 12.02 -0.69 -2.09
C LYS A 59 12.11 -2.21 -1.83
N ALA A 60 11.54 -2.68 -0.72
CA ALA A 60 11.55 -4.11 -0.37
C ALA A 60 10.62 -4.94 -1.26
N LEU A 61 9.51 -4.36 -1.71
CA LEU A 61 8.55 -5.01 -2.62
C LEU A 61 9.02 -4.99 -4.08
N GLY A 62 9.82 -4.00 -4.48
CA GLY A 62 10.25 -3.84 -5.87
C GLY A 62 9.13 -3.30 -6.76
N HIS A 63 9.27 -3.51 -8.07
CA HIS A 63 8.26 -3.09 -9.04
C HIS A 63 7.30 -4.22 -9.40
N ASP A 64 6.00 -3.98 -9.23
CA ASP A 64 4.91 -4.86 -9.64
C ASP A 64 3.66 -4.00 -9.92
N GLN A 65 3.37 -3.80 -11.21
CA GLN A 65 2.24 -2.97 -11.64
C GLN A 65 0.87 -3.55 -11.24
N THR A 66 0.77 -4.87 -11.09
CA THR A 66 -0.46 -5.54 -10.65
C THR A 66 -0.69 -5.26 -9.16
N LEU A 67 0.35 -5.40 -8.34
CA LEU A 67 0.30 -5.06 -6.92
C LEU A 67 0.05 -3.56 -6.71
N ALA A 68 0.69 -2.68 -7.48
CA ALA A 68 0.50 -1.25 -7.40
C ALA A 68 -0.97 -0.86 -7.65
N SER A 69 -1.58 -1.42 -8.70
CA SER A 69 -2.99 -1.19 -9.02
C SER A 69 -3.91 -1.68 -7.89
N ALA A 70 -3.65 -2.88 -7.38
CA ALA A 70 -4.44 -3.45 -6.29
C ALA A 70 -4.30 -2.66 -4.97
N LEU A 71 -3.10 -2.12 -4.67
CA LEU A 71 -2.87 -1.23 -3.53
C LEU A 71 -3.62 0.10 -3.69
N TRP A 72 -3.63 0.67 -4.89
CA TRP A 72 -4.32 1.92 -5.20
C TRP A 72 -5.83 1.83 -4.94
N ASP A 73 -6.43 0.70 -5.30
CA ASP A 73 -7.86 0.42 -5.17
C ASP A 73 -8.33 0.27 -3.72
N THR A 74 -7.41 0.02 -2.77
CA THR A 74 -7.75 -0.04 -1.33
C THR A 74 -8.25 1.30 -0.79
N ARG A 75 -7.97 2.41 -1.48
CA ARG A 75 -8.26 3.80 -1.07
C ARG A 75 -7.62 4.24 0.25
N VAL A 76 -6.74 3.43 0.82
CA VAL A 76 -5.93 3.79 1.98
C VAL A 76 -4.85 4.76 1.52
N TYR A 77 -4.68 5.88 2.24
CA TYR A 77 -3.76 6.95 1.85
C TYR A 77 -2.33 6.42 1.66
N GLU A 78 -1.81 5.69 2.65
CA GLU A 78 -0.45 5.14 2.60
C GLU A 78 -0.30 4.01 1.58
N ALA A 79 -1.36 3.25 1.31
CA ALA A 79 -1.32 2.21 0.28
C ALA A 79 -1.23 2.82 -1.12
N ARG A 80 -1.88 3.97 -1.35
CA ARG A 80 -1.74 4.73 -2.61
C ARG A 80 -0.36 5.34 -2.77
N MET A 81 0.21 5.87 -1.67
CA MET A 81 1.61 6.30 -1.68
C MET A 81 2.56 5.15 -1.97
N LEU A 82 2.33 3.97 -1.37
CA LEU A 82 3.10 2.76 -1.64
C LEU A 82 2.96 2.31 -3.10
N ALA A 83 1.75 2.35 -3.66
CA ALA A 83 1.51 2.02 -5.05
C ALA A 83 2.38 2.86 -6.01
N SER A 84 2.59 4.14 -5.72
CA SER A 84 3.49 4.99 -6.52
C SER A 84 4.97 4.58 -6.46
N PHE A 85 5.40 3.84 -5.42
CA PHE A 85 6.77 3.29 -5.34
C PHE A 85 6.89 1.88 -5.92
N VAL A 86 5.78 1.15 -6.00
CA VAL A 86 5.73 -0.23 -6.50
C VAL A 86 5.34 -0.28 -7.98
N GLY A 87 4.68 0.74 -8.51
CA GLY A 87 4.33 0.82 -9.93
C GLY A 87 5.57 0.90 -10.82
N ASP A 88 5.48 0.30 -12.00
CA ASP A 88 6.51 0.40 -13.03
C ASP A 88 6.22 1.62 -13.91
N PRO A 89 7.13 2.61 -14.02
CA PRO A 89 6.92 3.79 -14.86
C PRO A 89 7.08 3.55 -16.37
N ALA A 90 7.55 2.35 -16.78
CA ALA A 90 7.92 2.02 -18.17
C ALA A 90 6.75 1.52 -19.04
#